data_AF-A0A923X7I8-F1
#
_entry.id   AF-A0A923X7I8-F1
#
_cell.length_a   1.000
_cell.length_b   1.000
_cell.length_c   1.000
_cell.angle_alpha   90.00
_cell.angle_beta   90.00
_cell.angle_gamma   90.00
#
_symmetry.space_group_name_H-M   'P 1'
#
loop_
_entity.id
_entity.type
_entity.pdbx_description
1 polymer ?
#
loop_
_entity_poly.entity_id
_entity_poly.type
_entity_poly.pdbx_seq_one_letter_code
_entity_poly.pdbx_strand_id
1 'polypeptide(L)'
;MKNLITNRFVTSLLLAALSIVSFQQKAFAWGARGHASICEAAVFLVKNQNLKEYLQNKPDMMGHLCNIPDIYWKSLSDDARKYGDPGHFMDVEILGIKVKEVPTDYKHIVETYTGTPNKFKEGAKIFSVPNELGSNWWRADQFYRRALEDGKKLKTATAPSTSKEEQDENFEYNKSFYNMIVNMGLMGHFVGDNGQPFHSTSDYDGYAAGHGGIHAYFEDSSVAYFGPDLVALITNKAKTLNKAPFLKPGSVVEKMRALGEISNSEMKDILKLDPMTKPSSVKEDKGMKIRTPAERKSAAVGFKKFEKLFVIEMARSAALLAQLWDQAYVEAGEPAIKAYKSYKYPLTPEFVMPDYFEIKVEEPKKK
;
A
#
# COMPACT_ATOMS: atom_id res chain seq x y z
N MET A 1 74.01 17.42 19.94
CA MET A 1 73.37 16.22 19.36
C MET A 1 71.97 16.09 19.94
N LYS A 2 70.96 16.01 19.05
CA LYS A 2 69.58 15.53 19.24
C LYS A 2 68.58 16.41 20.04
N ASN A 3 67.81 17.18 19.27
CA ASN A 3 66.36 17.41 19.24
C ASN A 3 65.49 17.10 20.47
N LEU A 4 64.59 18.04 20.80
CA LEU A 4 63.12 17.87 20.91
C LEU A 4 62.51 19.25 21.25
N ILE A 5 62.12 20.02 20.24
CA ILE A 5 60.76 20.19 19.68
C ILE A 5 59.80 20.92 20.64
N THR A 6 59.37 22.06 20.14
CA THR A 6 58.56 23.14 20.69
C THR A 6 57.10 22.75 20.96
N ASN A 7 56.56 23.38 21.99
CA ASN A 7 55.19 23.22 22.46
C ASN A 7 54.25 24.20 21.74
N ARG A 8 53.08 23.67 21.33
CA ARG A 8 51.75 24.31 21.28
C ARG A 8 51.55 25.51 20.34
N PHE A 9 50.74 25.31 19.30
CA PHE A 9 49.44 25.97 19.09
C PHE A 9 48.78 25.36 17.85
N VAL A 10 47.86 24.41 18.04
CA VAL A 10 46.89 24.01 17.00
C VAL A 10 45.52 24.26 17.59
N THR A 11 44.90 25.33 17.10
CA THR A 11 43.49 25.68 17.28
C THR A 11 42.62 24.51 16.82
N SER A 12 41.93 23.87 17.75
CA SER A 12 40.93 22.86 17.44
C SER A 12 39.67 23.54 16.93
N LEU A 13 39.43 23.46 15.61
CA LEU A 13 38.12 23.70 15.03
C LEU A 13 37.21 22.51 15.41
N LEU A 14 36.34 22.72 16.39
CA LEU A 14 35.17 21.87 16.61
C LEU A 14 34.14 22.19 15.51
N LEU A 15 34.23 21.48 14.38
CA LEU A 15 33.07 21.32 13.50
C LEU A 15 32.07 20.44 14.24
N ALA A 16 31.05 21.07 14.81
CA ALA A 16 29.83 20.38 15.21
C ALA A 16 29.15 19.85 13.95
N ALA A 17 29.37 18.57 13.65
CA ALA A 17 28.59 17.84 12.66
C ALA A 17 27.15 17.73 13.19
N LEU A 18 26.28 18.68 12.81
CA LEU A 18 24.84 18.50 12.92
C LEU A 18 24.45 17.32 12.03
N SER A 19 24.28 16.16 12.65
CA SER A 19 23.74 14.98 12.00
C SER A 19 22.29 15.26 11.65
N ILE A 20 22.01 15.42 10.35
CA ILE A 20 20.66 15.51 9.79
C ILE A 20 20.03 14.12 9.96
N VAL A 21 19.32 13.91 11.06
CA VAL A 21 18.45 12.74 11.20
C VAL A 21 17.09 13.13 10.60
N SER A 22 17.00 13.04 9.28
CA SER A 22 15.71 12.95 8.61
C SER A 22 15.08 11.63 9.04
N PHE A 23 14.20 11.64 10.04
CA PHE A 23 13.31 10.51 10.26
C PHE A 23 12.45 10.36 9.01
N GLN A 24 12.85 9.48 8.09
CA GLN A 24 11.91 8.91 7.12
C GLN A 24 10.87 8.18 7.96
N GLN A 25 9.73 8.83 8.23
CA GLN A 25 8.58 8.17 8.82
C GLN A 25 8.22 7.03 7.86
N LYS A 26 8.34 5.80 8.35
CA LYS A 26 7.95 4.61 7.60
C LYS A 26 6.42 4.66 7.51
N ALA A 27 5.90 5.05 6.36
CA ALA A 27 4.47 4.96 6.07
C ALA A 27 4.11 3.47 5.98
N PHE A 28 3.12 3.03 6.76
CA PHE A 28 2.61 1.66 6.82
C PHE A 28 1.09 1.77 6.91
N ALA A 29 0.39 2.09 5.82
CA ALA A 29 -1.07 2.11 5.87
C ALA A 29 -1.64 0.94 5.11
N TRP A 30 -2.61 0.19 5.62
CA TRP A 30 -2.86 0.03 7.05
C TRP A 30 -1.62 -0.51 7.77
N GLY A 31 -1.56 -0.39 9.10
CA GLY A 31 -0.57 -1.17 9.86
C GLY A 31 -0.74 -2.67 9.60
N ALA A 32 0.26 -3.49 9.95
CA ALA A 32 0.29 -4.91 9.57
C ALA A 32 -0.99 -5.69 9.94
N ARG A 33 -1.63 -5.32 11.06
CA ARG A 33 -2.91 -5.90 11.50
C ARG A 33 -4.07 -5.55 10.57
N GLY A 34 -4.16 -4.31 10.10
CA GLY A 34 -5.24 -3.86 9.22
C GLY A 34 -5.16 -4.53 7.85
N HIS A 35 -3.97 -4.57 7.25
CA HIS A 35 -3.72 -5.27 5.99
C HIS A 35 -4.07 -6.75 6.07
N ALA A 36 -3.55 -7.45 7.07
CA ALA A 36 -3.89 -8.84 7.30
C ALA A 36 -5.42 -9.03 7.43
N SER A 37 -6.07 -8.22 8.25
CA SER A 37 -7.51 -8.33 8.51
C SER A 37 -8.38 -8.07 7.27
N ILE A 38 -7.98 -7.14 6.39
CA ILE A 38 -8.68 -6.87 5.12
C ILE A 38 -8.59 -8.09 4.20
N CYS A 39 -7.37 -8.61 4.00
CA CYS A 39 -7.14 -9.76 3.13
C CYS A 39 -7.78 -11.05 3.67
N GLU A 40 -7.72 -11.28 4.99
CA GLU A 40 -8.42 -12.37 5.68
C GLU A 40 -9.95 -12.26 5.54
N ALA A 41 -10.52 -11.06 5.68
CA ALA A 41 -11.94 -10.86 5.49
C ALA A 41 -12.37 -11.07 4.03
N ALA A 42 -11.57 -10.62 3.06
CA ALA A 42 -11.83 -10.77 1.63
C ALA A 42 -11.99 -12.24 1.21
N VAL A 43 -11.24 -13.16 1.83
CA VAL A 43 -11.36 -14.60 1.61
C VAL A 43 -12.80 -15.09 1.79
N PHE A 44 -13.51 -14.56 2.79
CA PHE A 44 -14.89 -14.95 3.10
C PHE A 44 -15.96 -14.20 2.28
N LEU A 45 -15.53 -13.34 1.35
CA LEU A 45 -16.40 -12.54 0.48
C LEU A 45 -16.38 -13.00 -0.99
N VAL A 46 -15.41 -13.83 -1.36
CA VAL A 46 -15.31 -14.45 -2.70
C VAL A 46 -16.59 -15.24 -3.02
N LYS A 47 -17.13 -15.03 -4.22
CA LYS A 47 -18.41 -15.61 -4.66
C LYS A 47 -18.23 -16.86 -5.51
N ASN A 48 -17.17 -16.92 -6.32
CA ASN A 48 -16.89 -18.11 -7.13
C ASN A 48 -16.62 -19.30 -6.20
N GLN A 49 -17.37 -20.39 -6.35
CA GLN A 49 -17.31 -21.50 -5.39
C GLN A 49 -15.96 -22.22 -5.41
N ASN A 50 -15.35 -22.42 -6.58
CA ASN A 50 -14.06 -23.10 -6.67
C ASN A 50 -12.98 -22.30 -5.95
N LEU A 51 -12.85 -21.01 -6.30
CA LEU A 51 -11.88 -20.13 -5.68
C LEU A 51 -12.12 -19.97 -4.17
N LYS A 52 -13.39 -19.86 -3.77
CA LYS A 52 -13.80 -19.78 -2.37
C LYS A 52 -13.39 -21.03 -1.58
N GLU A 53 -13.68 -22.24 -2.08
CA GLU A 53 -13.29 -23.51 -1.43
C GLU A 53 -11.79 -23.57 -1.14
N TYR A 54 -10.98 -23.05 -2.07
CA TYR A 54 -9.53 -22.99 -1.88
C TYR A 54 -9.12 -21.93 -0.84
N LEU A 55 -9.60 -20.69 -0.99
CA LEU A 55 -9.15 -19.57 -0.18
C LEU A 55 -9.62 -19.65 1.27
N GLN A 56 -10.82 -20.20 1.54
CA GLN A 56 -11.39 -20.28 2.89
C GLN A 56 -10.52 -21.03 3.91
N ASN A 57 -9.60 -21.86 3.43
CA ASN A 57 -8.64 -22.60 4.25
C ASN A 57 -7.27 -21.91 4.35
N LYS A 58 -7.13 -20.67 3.85
CA LYS A 58 -5.86 -19.93 3.76
C LYS A 58 -5.95 -18.43 4.13
N PRO A 59 -6.79 -18.01 5.09
CA PRO A 59 -6.86 -16.60 5.46
C PRO A 59 -5.49 -16.06 5.93
N ASP A 60 -4.75 -16.84 6.71
CA ASP A 60 -3.40 -16.51 7.22
C ASP A 60 -2.39 -16.23 6.09
N MET A 61 -2.37 -17.06 5.05
CA MET A 61 -1.49 -16.87 3.89
C MET A 61 -1.85 -15.60 3.12
N MET A 62 -3.14 -15.32 2.93
CA MET A 62 -3.58 -14.11 2.25
C MET A 62 -3.27 -12.86 3.07
N GLY A 63 -3.44 -12.92 4.40
CA GLY A 63 -3.06 -11.85 5.32
C GLY A 63 -1.55 -11.58 5.33
N HIS A 64 -0.72 -12.63 5.29
CA HIS A 64 0.73 -12.52 5.15
C HIS A 64 1.15 -11.86 3.85
N LEU A 65 0.61 -12.34 2.71
CA LEU A 65 0.89 -11.75 1.39
C LEU A 65 0.51 -10.26 1.32
N CYS A 66 -0.62 -9.89 1.95
CA CYS A 66 -1.07 -8.51 2.09
C CYS A 66 -0.03 -7.62 2.79
N ASN A 67 0.81 -8.17 3.65
CA ASN A 67 1.82 -7.41 4.41
C ASN A 67 3.18 -7.34 3.72
N ILE A 68 3.47 -8.22 2.76
CA ILE A 68 4.79 -8.32 2.13
C ILE A 68 5.38 -7.00 1.65
N PRO A 69 4.63 -6.11 0.95
CA PRO A 69 5.18 -4.84 0.48
C PRO A 69 5.79 -4.01 1.61
N ASP A 70 5.19 -4.09 2.79
CA ASP A 70 5.60 -3.34 3.97
C ASP A 70 6.64 -4.05 4.83
N ILE A 71 6.43 -5.33 5.12
CA ILE A 71 7.26 -6.07 6.07
C ILE A 71 8.54 -6.62 5.46
N TYR A 72 8.57 -6.80 4.13
CA TYR A 72 9.70 -7.41 3.43
C TYR A 72 10.28 -6.53 2.33
N TRP A 73 9.48 -6.05 1.37
CA TRP A 73 10.04 -5.33 0.21
C TRP A 73 10.78 -4.04 0.58
N LYS A 74 10.31 -3.32 1.61
CA LYS A 74 11.02 -2.15 2.17
C LYS A 74 12.40 -2.46 2.75
N SER A 75 12.76 -3.74 2.93
CA SER A 75 14.06 -4.17 3.44
C SER A 75 15.03 -4.68 2.36
N LEU A 76 14.58 -4.79 1.10
CA LEU A 76 15.34 -5.45 0.03
C LEU A 76 16.48 -4.60 -0.55
N SER A 77 16.14 -3.55 -1.28
CA SER A 77 17.12 -2.69 -1.97
C SER A 77 16.61 -1.26 -2.08
N ASP A 78 17.53 -0.32 -2.35
CA ASP A 78 17.17 1.07 -2.60
C ASP A 78 16.24 1.21 -3.82
N ASP A 79 16.41 0.36 -4.84
CA ASP A 79 15.50 0.32 -5.99
C ASP A 79 14.11 -0.18 -5.60
N ALA A 80 14.03 -1.24 -4.79
CA ALA A 80 12.74 -1.74 -4.31
C ALA A 80 11.97 -0.65 -3.55
N ARG A 81 12.66 0.15 -2.74
CA ARG A 81 12.06 1.31 -2.07
C ARG A 81 11.72 2.43 -3.05
N LYS A 82 12.67 2.83 -3.90
CA LYS A 82 12.53 3.93 -4.86
C LYS A 82 11.31 3.73 -5.77
N TYR A 83 11.08 2.50 -6.24
CA TYR A 83 9.97 2.19 -7.15
C TYR A 83 8.76 1.56 -6.46
N GLY A 84 8.92 1.02 -5.25
CA GLY A 84 7.85 0.41 -4.47
C GLY A 84 7.08 1.42 -3.61
N ASP A 85 7.79 2.29 -2.88
CA ASP A 85 7.20 3.24 -1.93
C ASP A 85 6.12 4.15 -2.59
N PRO A 86 6.29 4.66 -3.83
CA PRO A 86 5.25 5.44 -4.50
C PRO A 86 4.02 4.63 -4.94
N GLY A 87 4.06 3.30 -4.85
CA GLY A 87 2.91 2.44 -5.08
C GLY A 87 1.88 2.47 -3.94
N HIS A 88 2.18 3.10 -2.81
CA HIS A 88 1.32 3.04 -1.63
C HIS A 88 0.26 4.15 -1.57
N PHE A 89 0.43 5.27 -2.28
CA PHE A 89 -0.42 6.45 -2.13
C PHE A 89 -0.87 7.08 -3.45
N MET A 90 -1.78 8.05 -3.34
CA MET A 90 -2.29 8.94 -4.38
C MET A 90 -2.46 10.37 -3.85
N ASP A 91 -1.45 11.21 -4.05
CA ASP A 91 -1.36 12.60 -3.57
C ASP A 91 -1.96 13.57 -4.60
N VAL A 92 -3.26 13.45 -4.85
CA VAL A 92 -3.94 14.12 -5.97
C VAL A 92 -3.88 15.65 -5.89
N GLU A 93 -3.75 16.23 -4.69
CA GLU A 93 -3.72 17.68 -4.49
C GLU A 93 -2.53 18.35 -5.18
N ILE A 94 -1.44 17.64 -5.48
CA ILE A 94 -0.33 18.23 -6.24
C ILE A 94 -0.75 18.67 -7.65
N LEU A 95 -1.78 18.02 -8.21
CA LEU A 95 -2.33 18.30 -9.53
C LEU A 95 -3.38 19.43 -9.50
N GLY A 96 -3.96 19.71 -8.32
CA GLY A 96 -5.02 20.70 -8.13
C GLY A 96 -6.37 20.32 -8.74
N ILE A 97 -6.63 19.02 -8.92
CA ILE A 97 -7.89 18.47 -9.42
C ILE A 97 -8.51 17.54 -8.36
N LYS A 98 -9.77 17.15 -8.55
CA LYS A 98 -10.42 16.18 -7.65
C LYS A 98 -10.01 14.75 -8.01
N VAL A 99 -10.04 13.84 -7.02
CA VAL A 99 -9.74 12.41 -7.21
C VAL A 99 -10.48 11.79 -8.42
N LYS A 100 -11.78 12.08 -8.54
CA LYS A 100 -12.62 11.59 -9.65
C LYS A 100 -12.23 12.12 -11.04
N GLU A 101 -11.50 13.23 -11.10
CA GLU A 101 -11.08 13.91 -12.34
C GLU A 101 -9.71 13.43 -12.82
N VAL A 102 -8.97 12.68 -11.99
CA VAL A 102 -7.66 12.14 -12.36
C VAL A 102 -7.81 11.20 -13.56
N PRO A 103 -7.06 11.42 -14.67
CA PRO A 103 -7.05 10.51 -15.82
C PRO A 103 -6.61 9.09 -15.42
N THR A 104 -7.04 8.09 -16.16
CA THR A 104 -6.70 6.68 -15.86
C THR A 104 -5.48 6.16 -16.64
N ASP A 105 -4.99 6.91 -17.62
CA ASP A 105 -3.74 6.61 -18.33
C ASP A 105 -2.56 7.25 -17.59
N TYR A 106 -1.78 6.42 -16.90
CA TYR A 106 -0.66 6.91 -16.10
C TYR A 106 0.43 7.58 -16.92
N LYS A 107 0.72 7.07 -18.13
CA LYS A 107 1.75 7.66 -19.00
C LYS A 107 1.34 9.06 -19.41
N HIS A 108 0.07 9.21 -19.79
CA HIS A 108 -0.48 10.52 -20.11
C HIS A 108 -0.41 11.49 -18.92
N ILE A 109 -0.65 11.03 -17.68
CA ILE A 109 -0.51 11.87 -16.49
C ILE A 109 0.95 12.30 -16.31
N VAL A 110 1.91 11.37 -16.45
CA VAL A 110 3.34 11.67 -16.36
C VAL A 110 3.74 12.73 -17.39
N GLU A 111 3.34 12.56 -18.65
CA GLU A 111 3.62 13.51 -19.74
C GLU A 111 2.98 14.88 -19.51
N THR A 112 1.75 14.90 -18.98
CA THR A 112 0.98 16.14 -18.82
C THR A 112 1.45 16.96 -17.63
N TYR A 113 1.77 16.32 -16.50
CA TYR A 113 1.98 17.02 -15.23
C TYR A 113 3.46 17.18 -14.84
N THR A 114 4.38 16.41 -15.42
CA THR A 114 5.81 16.59 -15.14
C THR A 114 6.26 17.99 -15.58
N GLY A 115 6.92 18.72 -14.68
CA GLY A 115 7.38 20.09 -14.90
C GLY A 115 6.33 21.18 -14.69
N THR A 116 5.07 20.81 -14.45
CA THR A 116 3.99 21.77 -14.14
C THR A 116 4.07 22.27 -12.69
N PRO A 117 3.45 23.41 -12.34
CA PRO A 117 3.42 23.89 -10.95
C PRO A 117 2.75 22.90 -10.00
N ASN A 118 3.40 22.59 -8.88
CA ASN A 118 2.83 21.79 -7.82
C ASN A 118 1.76 22.62 -7.09
N LYS A 119 0.51 22.15 -7.06
CA LYS A 119 -0.64 22.88 -6.51
C LYS A 119 -0.79 22.75 -4.99
N PHE A 120 -0.06 21.84 -4.37
CA PHE A 120 -0.02 21.67 -2.91
C PHE A 120 1.18 22.40 -2.28
N LYS A 121 2.33 22.44 -2.97
CA LYS A 121 3.56 23.11 -2.53
C LYS A 121 3.80 24.37 -3.36
N GLU A 122 3.40 25.53 -2.82
CA GLU A 122 3.55 26.83 -3.48
C GLU A 122 5.01 27.09 -3.90
N GLY A 123 5.18 27.59 -5.13
CA GLY A 123 6.50 27.89 -5.71
C GLY A 123 7.29 26.67 -6.21
N ALA A 124 6.82 25.44 -5.99
CA ALA A 124 7.46 24.23 -6.50
C ALA A 124 6.88 23.78 -7.85
N LYS A 125 7.65 22.96 -8.57
CA LYS A 125 7.20 22.20 -9.74
C LYS A 125 7.14 20.71 -9.39
N ILE A 126 6.31 19.96 -10.11
CA ILE A 126 6.31 18.50 -10.03
C ILE A 126 7.52 18.00 -10.82
N PHE A 127 8.51 17.42 -10.14
CA PHE A 127 9.71 16.88 -10.76
C PHE A 127 9.52 15.44 -11.23
N SER A 128 8.81 14.64 -10.44
CA SER A 128 8.53 13.24 -10.74
C SER A 128 7.09 12.93 -10.35
N VAL A 129 6.22 12.83 -11.35
CA VAL A 129 4.84 12.36 -11.13
C VAL A 129 4.82 11.02 -10.39
N PRO A 130 5.63 10.00 -10.77
CA PRO A 130 5.67 8.75 -10.01
C PRO A 130 5.94 8.91 -8.52
N ASN A 131 6.89 9.76 -8.16
CA ASN A 131 7.32 9.90 -6.76
C ASN A 131 6.45 10.87 -5.97
N GLU A 132 5.84 11.87 -6.62
CA GLU A 132 5.09 12.93 -5.94
C GLU A 132 3.58 12.70 -5.97
N LEU A 133 3.02 12.17 -7.06
CA LEU A 133 1.60 11.80 -7.14
C LEU A 133 1.36 10.44 -6.50
N GLY A 134 2.33 9.53 -6.60
CA GLY A 134 2.11 8.12 -6.31
C GLY A 134 1.38 7.40 -7.44
N SER A 135 1.14 6.11 -7.24
CA SER A 135 0.67 5.20 -8.30
C SER A 135 -0.19 4.03 -7.84
N ASN A 136 -0.76 4.11 -6.63
CA ASN A 136 -1.45 2.99 -5.99
C ASN A 136 -2.48 2.26 -6.88
N TRP A 137 -3.30 3.00 -7.64
CA TRP A 137 -4.34 2.40 -8.47
C TRP A 137 -3.78 1.49 -9.56
N TRP A 138 -2.71 1.93 -10.22
CA TRP A 138 -2.02 1.16 -11.26
C TRP A 138 -1.20 0.02 -10.67
N ARG A 139 -0.74 0.17 -9.42
CA ARG A 139 -0.07 -0.90 -8.70
C ARG A 139 -1.03 -2.07 -8.40
N ALA A 140 -2.26 -1.79 -7.96
CA ALA A 140 -3.29 -2.82 -7.81
C ALA A 140 -3.65 -3.47 -9.17
N ASP A 141 -3.83 -2.67 -10.23
CA ASP A 141 -4.06 -3.17 -11.59
C ASP A 141 -2.94 -4.07 -12.11
N GLN A 142 -1.68 -3.75 -11.82
CA GLN A 142 -0.55 -4.58 -12.19
C GLN A 142 -0.66 -5.99 -11.59
N PHE A 143 -0.96 -6.11 -10.30
CA PHE A 143 -1.12 -7.41 -9.68
C PHE A 143 -2.38 -8.14 -10.15
N TYR A 144 -3.45 -7.42 -10.47
CA TYR A 144 -4.62 -7.99 -11.14
C TYR A 144 -4.23 -8.64 -12.48
N ARG A 145 -3.55 -7.90 -13.37
CA ARG A 145 -3.11 -8.39 -14.69
C ARG A 145 -2.20 -9.59 -14.59
N ARG A 146 -1.26 -9.58 -13.63
CA ARG A 146 -0.33 -10.70 -13.41
C ARG A 146 -1.07 -11.95 -12.90
N ALA A 147 -1.99 -11.79 -11.94
CA ALA A 147 -2.83 -12.89 -11.48
C ALA A 147 -3.67 -13.48 -12.63
N LEU A 148 -4.29 -12.63 -13.45
CA LEU A 148 -5.04 -13.04 -14.64
C LEU A 148 -4.16 -13.80 -15.65
N GLU A 149 -2.96 -13.31 -15.95
CA GLU A 149 -2.02 -13.95 -16.87
C GLU A 149 -1.59 -15.33 -16.37
N ASP A 150 -1.22 -15.44 -15.09
CA ASP A 150 -0.84 -16.71 -14.49
C ASP A 150 -2.03 -17.68 -14.39
N GLY A 151 -3.25 -17.17 -14.16
CA GLY A 151 -4.47 -17.97 -14.24
C GLY A 151 -4.74 -18.52 -15.64
N LYS A 152 -4.49 -17.73 -16.69
CA LYS A 152 -4.61 -18.21 -18.09
C LYS A 152 -3.60 -19.30 -18.41
N LYS A 153 -2.34 -19.14 -17.95
CA LYS A 153 -1.30 -20.18 -18.09
C LYS A 153 -1.70 -21.46 -17.34
N LEU A 154 -2.19 -21.30 -16.11
CA LEU A 154 -2.70 -22.41 -15.29
C LEU A 154 -3.82 -23.17 -15.99
N LYS A 155 -4.74 -22.45 -16.65
CA LYS A 155 -5.88 -23.06 -17.36
C LYS A 155 -5.43 -24.01 -18.48
N THR A 156 -4.35 -23.67 -19.18
CA THR A 156 -3.81 -24.45 -20.29
C THR A 156 -2.76 -25.47 -19.87
N ALA A 157 -2.20 -25.35 -18.67
CA ALA A 157 -1.16 -26.24 -18.17
C ALA A 157 -1.71 -27.64 -17.88
N THR A 158 -0.87 -28.66 -18.11
CA THR A 158 -1.19 -30.03 -17.71
C THR A 158 -1.16 -30.12 -16.19
N ALA A 159 -2.22 -30.64 -15.56
CA ALA A 159 -2.25 -30.84 -14.12
C ALA A 159 -1.24 -31.93 -13.70
N PRO A 160 -0.58 -31.80 -12.54
CA PRO A 160 0.33 -32.82 -12.04
C PRO A 160 -0.44 -34.14 -11.82
N SER A 161 0.18 -35.24 -12.24
CA SER A 161 -0.41 -36.59 -12.21
C SER A 161 0.28 -37.53 -11.23
N THR A 162 1.47 -37.16 -10.75
CA THR A 162 2.27 -37.93 -9.79
C THR A 162 2.64 -37.10 -8.58
N SER A 163 2.90 -37.73 -7.43
CA SER A 163 3.37 -37.03 -6.24
C SER A 163 4.67 -36.24 -6.46
N LYS A 164 5.50 -36.65 -7.43
CA LYS A 164 6.72 -35.93 -7.80
C LYS A 164 6.39 -34.63 -8.51
N GLU A 165 5.49 -34.67 -9.50
CA GLU A 165 5.02 -33.46 -10.20
C GLU A 165 4.24 -32.53 -9.26
N GLU A 166 3.43 -33.07 -8.34
CA GLU A 166 2.71 -32.28 -7.33
C GLU A 166 3.64 -31.47 -6.41
N GLN A 167 4.88 -31.93 -6.22
CA GLN A 167 5.89 -31.31 -5.36
C GLN A 167 6.95 -30.49 -6.14
N ASP A 168 6.93 -30.53 -7.46
CA ASP A 168 7.87 -29.79 -8.29
C ASP A 168 7.41 -28.34 -8.48
N GLU A 169 8.11 -27.40 -7.85
CA GLU A 169 7.80 -25.97 -7.93
C GLU A 169 7.98 -25.38 -9.34
N ASN A 170 8.78 -26.03 -10.19
CA ASN A 170 9.02 -25.60 -11.56
C ASN A 170 8.03 -26.20 -12.54
N PHE A 171 7.23 -27.18 -12.11
CA PHE A 171 6.15 -27.73 -12.92
C PHE A 171 5.17 -26.61 -13.29
N GLU A 172 4.87 -26.45 -14.58
CA GLU A 172 4.19 -25.25 -15.11
C GLU A 172 2.87 -24.95 -14.39
N TYR A 173 2.05 -25.98 -14.15
CA TYR A 173 0.81 -25.85 -13.39
C TYR A 173 1.07 -25.31 -11.97
N ASN A 174 2.05 -25.87 -11.25
CA ASN A 174 2.34 -25.45 -9.87
C ASN A 174 2.88 -24.02 -9.81
N LYS A 175 3.76 -23.67 -10.75
CA LYS A 175 4.36 -22.34 -10.85
C LYS A 175 3.31 -21.28 -11.17
N SER A 176 2.47 -21.52 -12.18
CA SER A 176 1.38 -20.62 -12.55
C SER A 176 0.34 -20.51 -11.44
N PHE A 177 0.00 -21.62 -10.77
CA PHE A 177 -0.87 -21.60 -9.61
C PHE A 177 -0.31 -20.72 -8.48
N TYR A 178 0.94 -20.98 -8.08
CA TYR A 178 1.62 -20.25 -7.01
C TYR A 178 1.66 -18.74 -7.33
N ASN A 179 2.09 -18.38 -8.54
CA ASN A 179 2.18 -16.97 -8.93
C ASN A 179 0.81 -16.30 -8.98
N MET A 180 -0.23 -16.97 -9.48
CA MET A 180 -1.60 -16.43 -9.47
C MET A 180 -2.01 -16.05 -8.05
N ILE A 181 -1.86 -16.96 -7.08
CA ILE A 181 -2.24 -16.72 -5.67
C ILE A 181 -1.36 -15.65 -5.01
N VAL A 182 -0.05 -15.65 -5.28
CA VAL A 182 0.87 -14.61 -4.76
C VAL A 182 0.47 -13.23 -5.27
N ASN A 183 0.24 -13.06 -6.57
CA ASN A 183 -0.20 -11.79 -7.14
C ASN A 183 -1.57 -11.36 -6.57
N MET A 184 -2.51 -12.29 -6.37
CA MET A 184 -3.79 -12.00 -5.71
C MET A 184 -3.60 -11.44 -4.29
N GLY A 185 -2.72 -12.04 -3.48
CA GLY A 185 -2.43 -11.55 -2.13
C GLY A 185 -1.72 -10.19 -2.12
N LEU A 186 -0.71 -10.00 -2.99
CA LEU A 186 0.01 -8.73 -3.13
C LEU A 186 -0.90 -7.59 -3.60
N MET A 187 -1.86 -7.87 -4.48
CA MET A 187 -2.91 -6.91 -4.88
C MET A 187 -3.68 -6.38 -3.66
N GLY A 188 -3.91 -7.23 -2.67
CA GLY A 188 -4.69 -6.90 -1.48
C GLY A 188 -4.08 -5.77 -0.65
N HIS A 189 -2.74 -5.68 -0.62
CA HIS A 189 -2.03 -4.58 0.02
C HIS A 189 -2.50 -3.23 -0.55
N PHE A 190 -2.35 -3.05 -1.87
CA PHE A 190 -2.64 -1.78 -2.52
C PHE A 190 -4.13 -1.42 -2.48
N VAL A 191 -5.04 -2.40 -2.50
CA VAL A 191 -6.48 -2.18 -2.25
C VAL A 191 -6.75 -1.75 -0.80
N GLY A 192 -5.98 -2.28 0.15
CA GLY A 192 -5.99 -1.86 1.56
C GLY A 192 -5.56 -0.41 1.73
N ASP A 193 -4.39 -0.05 1.20
CA ASP A 193 -3.84 1.31 1.23
C ASP A 193 -4.84 2.33 0.69
N ASN A 194 -5.45 2.06 -0.45
CA ASN A 194 -6.40 2.97 -1.09
C ASN A 194 -7.70 3.15 -0.30
N GLY A 195 -8.02 2.20 0.59
CA GLY A 195 -9.12 2.32 1.55
C GLY A 195 -8.77 3.17 2.77
N GLN A 196 -7.51 3.51 2.98
CA GLN A 196 -7.04 4.35 4.08
C GLN A 196 -7.04 5.83 3.63
N PRO A 197 -7.78 6.73 4.30
CA PRO A 197 -7.96 8.12 3.85
C PRO A 197 -6.70 8.97 3.67
N PHE A 198 -5.71 8.81 4.53
CA PHE A 198 -4.41 9.50 4.48
C PHE A 198 -3.43 8.96 3.43
N HIS A 199 -3.77 7.87 2.72
CA HIS A 199 -3.06 7.41 1.52
C HIS A 199 -3.60 8.03 0.23
N SER A 200 -4.64 8.86 0.34
CA SER A 200 -5.25 9.57 -0.78
C SER A 200 -5.06 11.08 -0.69
N THR A 201 -4.02 11.55 0.01
CA THR A 201 -3.80 12.99 0.26
C THR A 201 -2.33 13.36 0.47
N SER A 202 -1.95 14.51 -0.09
CA SER A 202 -0.63 15.13 0.08
C SER A 202 -0.35 15.57 1.53
N ASP A 203 -1.38 15.78 2.36
CA ASP A 203 -1.24 16.03 3.81
C ASP A 203 -1.25 14.72 4.61
N TYR A 204 -0.43 13.75 4.17
CA TYR A 204 -0.48 12.36 4.64
C TYR A 204 -0.42 12.20 6.16
N ASP A 205 0.29 13.06 6.89
CA ASP A 205 0.41 13.01 8.36
C ASP A 205 -0.32 14.17 9.06
N GLY A 206 -1.20 14.87 8.34
CA GLY A 206 -2.11 15.88 8.87
C GLY A 206 -1.46 17.20 9.31
N TYR A 207 -0.19 17.45 8.98
CA TYR A 207 0.52 18.65 9.44
C TYR A 207 -0.06 19.95 8.88
N ALA A 208 -0.52 19.96 7.63
CA ALA A 208 -1.14 21.15 7.04
C ALA A 208 -2.47 21.47 7.71
N ALA A 209 -3.21 20.46 8.16
CA ALA A 209 -4.44 20.61 8.93
C ALA A 209 -4.23 20.88 10.44
N GLY A 210 -2.98 20.87 10.95
CA GLY A 210 -2.71 21.01 12.38
C GLY A 210 -2.86 19.72 13.19
N HIS A 211 -2.96 18.58 12.52
CA HIS A 211 -3.10 17.22 13.05
C HIS A 211 -1.84 16.37 12.83
N GLY A 212 -0.64 16.97 12.84
CA GLY A 212 0.64 16.26 12.70
C GLY A 212 0.74 14.97 13.54
N GLY A 213 1.10 13.84 12.94
CA GLY A 213 1.20 12.54 13.59
C GLY A 213 -0.11 11.72 13.59
N ILE A 214 -1.15 12.15 12.88
CA ILE A 214 -2.44 11.44 12.85
C ILE A 214 -2.37 10.11 12.10
N HIS A 215 -1.49 9.97 11.13
CA HIS A 215 -1.45 8.82 10.22
C HIS A 215 -1.23 7.51 10.98
N ALA A 216 -0.07 7.40 11.66
CA ALA A 216 0.26 6.24 12.48
C ALA A 216 -0.65 6.10 13.72
N TYR A 217 -1.21 7.20 14.22
CA TYR A 217 -2.17 7.17 15.32
C TYR A 217 -3.49 6.49 14.89
N PHE A 218 -3.96 6.79 13.69
CA PHE A 218 -5.20 6.28 13.13
C PHE A 218 -5.06 4.81 12.71
N GLU A 219 -4.11 4.48 11.84
CA GLU A 219 -4.08 3.18 11.15
C GLU A 219 -3.41 2.03 11.93
N ASP A 220 -2.59 2.34 12.92
CA ASP A 220 -1.81 1.36 13.67
C ASP A 220 -2.18 1.40 15.15
N SER A 221 -1.87 2.51 15.82
CA SER A 221 -2.04 2.62 17.27
C SER A 221 -3.48 2.42 17.71
N SER A 222 -4.45 3.00 17.00
CA SER A 222 -5.88 2.87 17.31
C SER A 222 -6.47 1.55 16.85
N VAL A 223 -6.02 1.00 15.71
CA VAL A 223 -6.45 -0.31 15.21
C VAL A 223 -6.02 -1.45 16.15
N ALA A 224 -4.89 -1.30 16.85
CA ALA A 224 -4.43 -2.28 17.83
C ALA A 224 -5.44 -2.56 18.96
N TYR A 225 -6.41 -1.68 19.22
CA TYR A 225 -7.42 -1.85 20.27
C TYR A 225 -8.63 -2.70 19.87
N PHE A 226 -8.75 -3.13 18.62
CA PHE A 226 -9.78 -4.09 18.24
C PHE A 226 -9.62 -5.42 18.98
N GLY A 227 -10.75 -6.08 19.26
CA GLY A 227 -10.77 -7.46 19.72
C GLY A 227 -10.37 -8.47 18.64
N PRO A 228 -10.32 -9.77 18.97
CA PRO A 228 -9.99 -10.83 18.02
C PRO A 228 -11.06 -11.00 16.92
N ASP A 229 -12.21 -10.33 17.03
CA ASP A 229 -13.35 -10.40 16.13
C ASP A 229 -13.29 -9.40 14.95
N LEU A 230 -12.19 -8.63 14.80
CA LEU A 230 -12.02 -7.64 13.74
C LEU A 230 -12.34 -8.18 12.34
N VAL A 231 -11.82 -9.36 11.99
CA VAL A 231 -12.08 -9.99 10.68
C VAL A 231 -13.59 -10.27 10.49
N ALA A 232 -14.29 -10.69 11.54
CA ALA A 232 -15.73 -10.92 11.49
C ALA A 232 -16.51 -9.61 11.32
N LEU A 233 -16.12 -8.53 12.01
CA LEU A 233 -16.71 -7.21 11.86
C LEU A 233 -16.59 -6.69 10.42
N ILE A 234 -15.37 -6.76 9.85
CA ILE A 234 -15.09 -6.38 8.46
C ILE A 234 -15.93 -7.23 7.50
N THR A 235 -15.89 -8.55 7.65
CA THR A 235 -16.61 -9.49 6.78
C THR A 235 -18.11 -9.23 6.78
N ASN A 236 -18.70 -9.07 7.97
CA ASN A 236 -20.14 -8.83 8.10
C ASN A 236 -20.54 -7.48 7.51
N LYS A 237 -19.74 -6.44 7.73
CA LYS A 237 -20.00 -5.14 7.12
C LYS A 237 -19.86 -5.19 5.59
N ALA A 238 -18.83 -5.84 5.07
CA ALA A 238 -18.56 -5.93 3.64
C ALA A 238 -19.66 -6.67 2.86
N LYS A 239 -20.30 -7.69 3.45
CA LYS A 239 -21.47 -8.37 2.87
C LYS A 239 -22.63 -7.40 2.55
N THR A 240 -22.75 -6.30 3.30
CA THR A 240 -23.78 -5.27 3.06
C THR A 240 -23.46 -4.35 1.87
N LEU A 241 -22.24 -4.41 1.32
CA LEU A 241 -21.74 -3.52 0.27
C LEU A 241 -21.80 -4.11 -1.14
N ASN A 242 -22.37 -5.31 -1.32
CA ASN A 242 -22.30 -6.09 -2.56
C ASN A 242 -22.86 -5.42 -3.85
N LYS A 243 -23.57 -4.30 -3.72
CA LYS A 243 -24.13 -3.47 -4.82
C LYS A 243 -23.68 -2.01 -4.77
N ALA A 244 -22.69 -1.69 -3.93
CA ALA A 244 -22.22 -0.32 -3.73
C ALA A 244 -21.68 0.28 -5.06
N PRO A 245 -21.94 1.57 -5.34
CA PRO A 245 -21.57 2.18 -6.62
C PRO A 245 -20.07 2.09 -6.96
N PHE A 246 -19.17 2.16 -5.98
CA PHE A 246 -17.73 2.08 -6.20
C PHE A 246 -17.25 0.73 -6.76
N LEU A 247 -18.07 -0.33 -6.67
CA LEU A 247 -17.79 -1.64 -7.24
C LEU A 247 -18.23 -1.79 -8.71
N LYS A 248 -18.87 -0.77 -9.29
CA LYS A 248 -19.45 -0.84 -10.65
C LYS A 248 -18.54 -0.44 -11.81
N PRO A 249 -17.52 0.45 -11.67
CA PRO A 249 -16.67 0.83 -12.80
C PRO A 249 -16.04 -0.37 -13.52
N GLY A 250 -15.71 -0.20 -14.80
CA GLY A 250 -15.32 -1.30 -15.68
C GLY A 250 -13.90 -1.81 -15.42
N SER A 251 -12.94 -0.90 -15.29
CA SER A 251 -11.53 -1.26 -15.06
C SER A 251 -11.13 -1.26 -13.58
N VAL A 252 -10.04 -1.95 -13.25
CA VAL A 252 -9.46 -1.97 -11.90
C VAL A 252 -9.09 -0.55 -11.46
N VAL A 253 -8.42 0.21 -12.32
CA VAL A 253 -8.01 1.60 -12.03
C VAL A 253 -9.21 2.49 -11.72
N GLU A 254 -10.33 2.36 -12.44
CA GLU A 254 -11.54 3.15 -12.14
C GLU A 254 -12.22 2.73 -10.84
N LYS A 255 -12.22 1.44 -10.49
CA LYS A 255 -12.73 0.96 -9.19
C LYS A 255 -11.86 1.48 -8.04
N MET A 256 -10.53 1.45 -8.22
CA MET A 256 -9.57 2.00 -7.27
C MET A 256 -9.77 3.51 -7.12
N ARG A 257 -9.91 4.27 -8.21
CA ARG A 257 -10.26 5.70 -8.15
C ARG A 257 -11.56 5.96 -7.39
N ALA A 258 -12.60 5.16 -7.62
CA ALA A 258 -13.88 5.29 -6.91
C ALA A 258 -13.77 4.99 -5.40
N LEU A 259 -12.95 4.01 -5.01
CA LEU A 259 -12.63 3.76 -3.61
C LEU A 259 -11.82 4.92 -3.00
N GLY A 260 -10.78 5.38 -3.69
CA GLY A 260 -9.93 6.48 -3.25
C GLY A 260 -10.69 7.81 -3.12
N GLU A 261 -11.71 8.06 -3.97
CA GLU A 261 -12.59 9.21 -3.82
C GLU A 261 -13.38 9.16 -2.50
N ILE A 262 -13.88 7.98 -2.13
CA ILE A 262 -14.56 7.78 -0.84
C ILE A 262 -13.59 8.03 0.31
N SER A 263 -12.43 7.37 0.30
CA SER A 263 -11.41 7.48 1.33
C SER A 263 -10.96 8.94 1.52
N ASN A 264 -10.59 9.62 0.44
CA ASN A 264 -10.21 11.04 0.48
C ASN A 264 -11.32 11.92 1.08
N SER A 265 -12.59 11.65 0.72
CA SER A 265 -13.72 12.46 1.22
C SER A 265 -13.97 12.31 2.72
N GLU A 266 -13.58 11.18 3.33
CA GLU A 266 -13.80 10.85 4.75
C GLU A 266 -12.68 11.36 5.66
N MET A 267 -11.53 11.79 5.11
CA MET A 267 -10.43 12.39 5.85
C MET A 267 -10.90 13.53 6.76
N LYS A 268 -11.78 14.40 6.27
CA LYS A 268 -12.34 15.53 7.05
C LYS A 268 -13.11 15.07 8.29
N ASP A 269 -13.73 13.90 8.24
CA ASP A 269 -14.52 13.37 9.34
C ASP A 269 -13.61 12.67 10.37
N ILE A 270 -12.51 12.04 9.91
CA ILE A 270 -11.44 11.57 10.80
C ILE A 270 -10.80 12.73 11.55
N LEU A 271 -10.43 13.81 10.86
CA LEU A 271 -9.81 14.98 11.49
C LEU A 271 -10.72 15.61 12.55
N LYS A 272 -12.04 15.68 12.33
CA LYS A 272 -13.01 16.14 13.34
C LYS A 272 -13.09 15.21 14.56
N LEU A 273 -12.88 13.91 14.36
CA LEU A 273 -12.94 12.91 15.42
C LEU A 273 -11.61 12.75 16.15
N ASP A 274 -10.49 13.26 15.60
CA ASP A 274 -9.17 13.21 16.23
C ASP A 274 -9.26 13.73 17.69
N PRO A 275 -8.97 12.91 18.71
CA PRO A 275 -9.02 13.32 20.11
C PRO A 275 -7.78 14.15 20.50
N MET A 276 -7.48 15.14 19.68
CA MET A 276 -6.38 16.06 19.83
C MET A 276 -6.65 17.02 21.01
N THR A 277 -5.63 17.24 21.83
CA THR A 277 -5.64 18.21 22.94
C THR A 277 -4.89 19.48 22.58
N LYS A 278 -3.94 19.39 21.65
CA LYS A 278 -3.18 20.54 21.15
C LYS A 278 -2.76 20.30 19.69
N PRO A 279 -2.94 21.29 18.80
CA PRO A 279 -2.56 21.17 17.40
C PRO A 279 -1.04 21.03 17.23
N SER A 280 -0.65 20.36 16.14
CA SER A 280 0.72 20.29 15.68
C SER A 280 1.22 21.66 15.22
N SER A 281 2.54 21.83 15.12
CA SER A 281 3.14 23.03 14.55
C SER A 281 4.24 22.71 13.55
N VAL A 282 4.33 23.50 12.49
CA VAL A 282 5.46 23.49 11.56
C VAL A 282 6.14 24.86 11.65
N LYS A 283 7.42 24.88 12.00
CA LYS A 283 8.24 26.09 12.04
C LYS A 283 9.37 25.98 11.03
N GLU A 284 9.68 27.07 10.37
CA GLU A 284 10.84 27.15 9.49
C GLU A 284 11.97 27.87 10.23
N ASP A 285 13.10 27.19 10.41
CA ASP A 285 14.30 27.75 11.04
C ASP A 285 15.51 27.45 10.15
N LYS A 286 16.15 28.51 9.64
CA LYS A 286 17.33 28.43 8.74
C LYS A 286 17.15 27.47 7.55
N GLY A 287 15.95 27.46 6.95
CA GLY A 287 15.61 26.59 5.82
C GLY A 287 15.29 25.14 6.21
N MET A 288 15.25 24.81 7.50
CA MET A 288 14.78 23.52 8.01
C MET A 288 13.34 23.65 8.52
N LYS A 289 12.48 22.70 8.13
CA LYS A 289 11.13 22.58 8.67
C LYS A 289 11.16 21.73 9.94
N ILE A 290 11.03 22.38 11.10
CA ILE A 290 10.86 21.73 12.39
C ILE A 290 9.37 21.40 12.57
N ARG A 291 9.08 20.11 12.64
CA ARG A 291 7.72 19.59 12.84
C ARG A 291 7.56 19.13 14.29
N THR A 292 6.56 19.68 14.97
CA THR A 292 6.11 19.24 16.29
C THR A 292 4.75 18.54 16.11
N PRO A 293 4.64 17.24 16.41
CA PRO A 293 3.37 16.52 16.33
C PRO A 293 2.30 17.12 17.23
N ALA A 294 1.03 16.84 16.91
CA ALA A 294 -0.09 17.19 17.77
C ALA A 294 -0.07 16.33 19.05
N GLU A 295 -0.53 16.92 20.16
CA GLU A 295 -0.76 16.17 21.40
C GLU A 295 -2.17 15.56 21.36
N ARG A 296 -2.29 14.28 21.71
CA ARG A 296 -3.54 13.51 21.60
C ARG A 296 -3.82 12.74 22.88
N LYS A 297 -5.10 12.40 23.08
CA LYS A 297 -5.48 11.36 24.04
C LYS A 297 -4.96 10.00 23.58
N SER A 298 -4.87 9.06 24.52
CA SER A 298 -4.45 7.67 24.26
C SER A 298 -5.18 7.04 23.08
N ALA A 299 -4.52 6.15 22.34
CA ALA A 299 -5.14 5.41 21.24
C ALA A 299 -6.40 4.61 21.64
N ALA A 300 -6.57 4.20 22.91
CA ALA A 300 -7.83 3.63 23.41
C ALA A 300 -9.04 4.56 23.25
N VAL A 301 -8.82 5.88 23.39
CA VAL A 301 -9.84 6.91 23.21
C VAL A 301 -10.07 7.19 21.73
N GLY A 302 -9.00 7.21 20.92
CA GLY A 302 -9.08 7.30 19.47
C GLY A 302 -9.89 6.16 18.88
N PHE A 303 -9.57 4.92 19.25
CA PHE A 303 -10.28 3.71 18.86
C PHE A 303 -11.80 3.83 19.05
N LYS A 304 -12.27 4.22 20.24
CA LYS A 304 -13.72 4.38 20.52
C LYS A 304 -14.41 5.39 19.61
N LYS A 305 -13.66 6.35 19.05
CA LYS A 305 -14.20 7.36 18.12
C LYS A 305 -14.16 6.88 16.67
N PHE A 306 -13.12 6.13 16.29
CA PHE A 306 -12.87 5.71 14.92
C PHE A 306 -13.39 4.32 14.57
N GLU A 307 -13.78 3.50 15.55
CA GLU A 307 -14.17 2.09 15.38
C GLU A 307 -15.10 1.86 14.17
N LYS A 308 -16.17 2.66 14.06
CA LYS A 308 -17.12 2.54 12.95
C LYS A 308 -16.51 2.90 11.59
N LEU A 309 -15.60 3.87 11.55
CA LEU A 309 -14.87 4.29 10.35
C LEU A 309 -13.90 3.20 9.91
N PHE A 310 -13.09 2.67 10.83
CA PHE A 310 -12.20 1.53 10.53
C PHE A 310 -12.95 0.35 9.91
N VAL A 311 -14.07 -0.05 10.53
CA VAL A 311 -14.84 -1.20 10.02
C VAL A 311 -15.42 -0.93 8.64
N ILE A 312 -15.93 0.28 8.33
CA ILE A 312 -16.46 0.56 6.99
C ILE A 312 -15.36 0.71 5.94
N GLU A 313 -14.24 1.37 6.26
CA GLU A 313 -13.10 1.55 5.35
C GLU A 313 -12.50 0.19 4.97
N MET A 314 -12.13 -0.63 5.97
CA MET A 314 -11.61 -1.98 5.76
C MET A 314 -12.63 -2.87 5.03
N ALA A 315 -13.93 -2.73 5.31
CA ALA A 315 -14.98 -3.50 4.62
C ALA A 315 -15.13 -3.12 3.14
N ARG A 316 -14.94 -1.84 2.77
CA ARG A 316 -14.93 -1.42 1.37
C ARG A 316 -13.73 -2.00 0.63
N SER A 317 -12.53 -1.96 1.24
CA SER A 317 -11.33 -2.59 0.68
C SER A 317 -11.51 -4.11 0.52
N ALA A 318 -12.00 -4.81 1.54
CA ALA A 318 -12.22 -6.25 1.47
C ALA A 318 -13.27 -6.64 0.41
N ALA A 319 -14.35 -5.86 0.29
CA ALA A 319 -15.37 -6.08 -0.73
C ALA A 319 -14.85 -5.88 -2.16
N LEU A 320 -14.05 -4.83 -2.40
CA LEU A 320 -13.41 -4.60 -3.69
C LEU A 320 -12.40 -5.70 -3.99
N LEU A 321 -11.54 -6.04 -3.04
CA LEU A 321 -10.52 -7.07 -3.19
C LEU A 321 -11.11 -8.42 -3.58
N ALA A 322 -12.17 -8.85 -2.89
CA ALA A 322 -12.86 -10.09 -3.22
C ALA A 322 -13.51 -10.06 -4.63
N GLN A 323 -14.07 -8.91 -5.04
CA GLN A 323 -14.58 -8.74 -6.40
C GLN A 323 -13.45 -8.86 -7.43
N LEU A 324 -12.30 -8.23 -7.20
CA LEU A 324 -11.15 -8.29 -8.10
C LEU A 324 -10.57 -9.71 -8.20
N TRP A 325 -10.54 -10.45 -7.09
CA TRP A 325 -10.15 -11.87 -7.08
C TRP A 325 -11.10 -12.74 -7.91
N ASP A 326 -12.42 -12.58 -7.71
CA ASP A 326 -13.42 -13.28 -8.53
C ASP A 326 -13.26 -12.95 -10.01
N GLN A 327 -13.09 -11.66 -10.34
CA GLN A 327 -12.93 -11.19 -11.72
C GLN A 327 -11.68 -11.78 -12.38
N ALA A 328 -10.51 -11.68 -11.75
CA ALA A 328 -9.27 -12.22 -12.29
C ALA A 328 -9.36 -13.74 -12.54
N TYR A 329 -9.96 -14.48 -11.60
CA TYR A 329 -10.12 -15.93 -11.72
C TYR A 329 -11.12 -16.33 -12.82
N VAL A 330 -12.25 -15.64 -12.92
CA VAL A 330 -13.27 -15.91 -13.95
C VAL A 330 -12.75 -15.52 -15.34
N GLU A 331 -12.09 -14.36 -15.47
CA GLU A 331 -11.49 -13.91 -16.75
C GLU A 331 -10.32 -14.79 -17.19
N ALA A 332 -9.66 -15.50 -16.25
CA ALA A 332 -8.68 -16.53 -16.54
C ALA A 332 -9.28 -17.84 -17.08
N GLY A 333 -10.61 -17.94 -17.15
CA GLY A 333 -11.33 -19.13 -17.61
C GLY A 333 -11.54 -20.18 -16.53
N GLU A 334 -11.58 -19.75 -15.26
CA GLU A 334 -11.79 -20.61 -14.09
C GLU A 334 -10.86 -21.84 -14.12
N PRO A 335 -9.54 -21.64 -14.00
CA PRO A 335 -8.58 -22.74 -14.00
C PRO A 335 -8.90 -23.74 -12.88
N ALA A 336 -8.64 -25.02 -13.15
CA ALA A 336 -8.75 -26.04 -12.11
C ALA A 336 -7.66 -25.77 -11.06
N ILE A 337 -8.04 -25.77 -9.78
CA ILE A 337 -7.14 -25.46 -8.65
C ILE A 337 -6.99 -26.61 -7.66
N LYS A 338 -7.74 -27.70 -7.84
CA LYS A 338 -7.79 -28.83 -6.90
C LYS A 338 -6.55 -29.74 -6.94
N ALA A 339 -5.74 -29.66 -8.01
CA ALA A 339 -4.55 -30.49 -8.18
C ALA A 339 -3.28 -29.93 -7.52
N TYR A 340 -3.32 -28.70 -6.99
CA TYR A 340 -2.16 -28.12 -6.32
C TYR A 340 -2.02 -28.65 -4.89
N LYS A 341 -0.89 -29.32 -4.61
CA LYS A 341 -0.55 -29.85 -3.28
C LYS A 341 0.80 -29.38 -2.75
N SER A 342 1.47 -28.44 -3.43
CA SER A 342 2.76 -27.97 -2.96
C SER A 342 2.64 -27.25 -1.62
N TYR A 343 3.57 -27.57 -0.71
CA TYR A 343 3.64 -27.04 0.66
C TYR A 343 4.39 -25.71 0.74
N LYS A 344 4.67 -25.08 -0.40
CA LYS A 344 5.41 -23.81 -0.44
C LYS A 344 4.55 -22.67 0.10
N TYR A 345 4.87 -22.23 1.31
CA TYR A 345 4.33 -20.99 1.86
C TYR A 345 5.10 -19.79 1.27
N PRO A 346 4.41 -18.77 0.74
CA PRO A 346 5.05 -17.61 0.11
C PRO A 346 5.61 -16.64 1.18
N LEU A 347 6.65 -17.07 1.89
CA LEU A 347 7.25 -16.28 2.99
C LEU A 347 7.82 -14.94 2.51
N THR A 348 8.53 -14.95 1.38
CA THR A 348 9.28 -13.80 0.88
C THR A 348 9.23 -13.74 -0.65
N PRO A 349 8.06 -13.50 -1.26
CA PRO A 349 7.99 -13.40 -2.71
C PRO A 349 8.78 -12.18 -3.20
N GLU A 350 9.41 -12.34 -4.35
CA GLU A 350 10.29 -11.34 -4.97
C GLU A 350 9.57 -10.00 -5.20
N PHE A 351 10.34 -8.90 -5.14
CA PHE A 351 9.82 -7.59 -5.52
C PHE A 351 9.47 -7.55 -7.01
N VAL A 352 8.31 -6.98 -7.32
CA VAL A 352 7.86 -6.77 -8.71
C VAL A 352 8.05 -5.30 -9.08
N MET A 353 8.87 -5.00 -10.09
CA MET A 353 9.01 -3.62 -10.59
C MET A 353 7.69 -3.12 -11.20
N PRO A 354 7.30 -1.84 -11.02
CA PRO A 354 6.19 -1.23 -11.75
C PRO A 354 6.32 -1.39 -13.28
N ASP A 355 5.21 -1.63 -13.99
CA ASP A 355 5.20 -1.81 -15.46
C ASP A 355 4.34 -0.77 -16.20
N TYR A 356 3.81 0.21 -15.47
CA TYR A 356 2.86 1.22 -15.95
C TYR A 356 3.48 2.60 -16.20
N PHE A 357 4.80 2.75 -15.99
CA PHE A 357 5.60 3.91 -16.42
C PHE A 357 7.03 3.48 -16.79
N GLU A 358 7.76 4.36 -17.45
CA GLU A 358 9.16 4.10 -17.82
C GLU A 358 10.08 4.18 -16.58
N ILE A 359 10.79 3.09 -16.30
CA ILE A 359 11.80 3.04 -15.24
C ILE A 359 13.18 3.27 -15.87
N LYS A 360 13.80 4.41 -15.52
CA LYS A 360 15.20 4.67 -15.85
C LYS A 360 16.09 3.91 -14.87
N VAL A 361 16.43 2.67 -15.22
CA VAL A 361 17.47 1.92 -14.49
C VAL A 361 18.80 2.62 -14.79
N GLU A 362 19.42 3.23 -13.78
CA GLU A 362 20.79 3.71 -13.94
C GLU A 362 21.69 2.48 -14.13
N GLU A 363 22.40 2.40 -15.25
CA GLU A 363 23.44 1.38 -15.41
C GLU A 363 24.41 1.49 -14.23
N PRO A 364 24.80 0.35 -13.60
CA PRO A 364 25.74 0.40 -12.51
C PRO A 364 27.00 1.10 -13.02
N LYS A 365 27.36 2.22 -12.38
CA LYS A 365 28.62 2.92 -12.65
C LYS A 365 29.73 1.87 -12.59
N LYS A 366 30.31 1.53 -13.74
CA LYS A 366 31.50 0.67 -13.80
C LYS A 366 32.53 1.29 -12.86
N LYS A 367 32.85 0.55 -11.78
CA LYS A 367 33.87 0.95 -10.81
C LYS A 367 35.25 0.98 -11.47
#